data_AF-A0A5C9C0T5-F1
#
_entry.id   AF-A0A5C9C0T5-F1
#
_cell.length_a   1.000
_cell.length_b   1.000
_cell.length_c   1.000
_cell.angle_alpha   90.00
_cell.angle_beta   90.00
_cell.angle_gamma   90.00
#
_symmetry.space_group_name_H-M   'P 1'
#
loop_
_entity.id
_entity.type
_entity.pdbx_description
1 polymer ?
#
loop_
_entity_poly.entity_id
_entity_poly.type
_entity_poly.pdbx_seq_one_letter_code
_entity_poly.pdbx_strand_id
1 'polypeptide(L)'
;MNAIAYLPSIIASLLLIYDKRYLWGAACTALFTALLLGANHLQITYYSFIIIAMMSIAFAIKCFEEKAFNHLFKAAGIALVAAFLGILINATTLLTTYEYSKRTIRGGSVLADGKTNVTKTGLSKDYALSYSIYKTEPLVMMFPRLYGGSSNNLEVEEGKSKAIEALQQMPQQLGQQLQGALQFYWGGIDGVGTSGPPYAGAIICFLALIG
;
A
#
# COMPACT_ATOMS: atom_id res chain seq x y z
N MET A 1 -3.54 7.15 1.11
CA MET A 1 -2.07 7.30 1.11
C MET A 1 -1.45 7.23 2.51
N ASN A 2 -2.16 7.60 3.58
CA ASN A 2 -1.56 7.72 4.93
C ASN A 2 -1.26 6.39 5.65
N ALA A 3 -1.87 5.27 5.26
CA ALA A 3 -1.72 3.99 5.96
C ALA A 3 -0.26 3.52 6.07
N ILE A 4 0.52 3.69 4.99
CA ILE A 4 1.93 3.25 4.97
C ILE A 4 2.82 4.12 5.89
N ALA A 5 2.46 5.39 6.09
CA ALA A 5 3.19 6.31 6.95
C ALA A 5 3.02 5.98 8.45
N TYR A 6 1.92 5.29 8.82
CA TYR A 6 1.68 4.88 10.21
C TYR A 6 2.40 3.58 10.60
N LEU A 7 2.89 2.80 9.62
CA LEU A 7 3.55 1.52 9.87
C LEU A 7 4.82 1.64 10.74
N PRO A 8 5.76 2.58 10.50
CA PRO A 8 6.90 2.77 11.41
C PRO A 8 6.46 3.16 12.82
N SER A 9 5.36 3.93 12.93
CA SER A 9 4.86 4.42 14.22
C SER A 9 4.24 3.29 15.07
N ILE A 10 3.47 2.38 14.45
CA ILE A 10 2.92 1.23 15.17
C ILE A 10 4.02 0.24 15.60
N ILE A 11 5.06 0.05 14.76
CA ILE A 11 6.24 -0.76 15.09
C ILE A 11 6.96 -0.14 16.29
N ALA A 12 7.28 1.15 16.25
CA ALA A 12 7.92 1.85 17.36
C ALA A 12 7.10 1.79 18.65
N SER A 13 5.76 1.86 18.55
CA SER A 13 4.87 1.75 19.70
C SER A 13 4.95 0.39 20.39
N LEU A 14 5.03 -0.70 19.62
CA LEU A 14 5.21 -2.04 20.16
C LEU A 14 6.61 -2.23 20.76
N LEU A 15 7.64 -1.67 20.12
CA LEU A 15 9.00 -1.66 20.69
C LEU A 15 9.03 -0.99 22.06
N LEU A 16 8.29 0.11 22.28
CA LEU A 16 8.16 0.72 23.61
C LEU A 16 7.55 -0.24 24.65
N ILE A 17 6.56 -1.06 24.26
CA ILE A 17 5.98 -2.08 25.15
C ILE A 17 7.02 -3.16 25.47
N TYR A 18 7.79 -3.60 24.47
CA TYR A 18 8.87 -4.57 24.62
C TYR A 18 10.03 -4.01 25.46
N ASP A 19 10.26 -2.70 25.45
CA ASP A 19 11.22 -2.01 26.31
C ASP A 19 10.64 -1.65 27.70
N LYS A 20 9.54 -2.28 28.10
CA LYS A 20 8.85 -2.08 29.40
C LYS A 20 8.26 -0.69 29.61
N ARG A 21 8.21 0.17 28.60
CA ARG A 21 7.55 1.49 28.64
C ARG A 21 6.05 1.35 28.34
N TYR A 22 5.37 0.59 29.19
CA TYR A 22 4.01 0.09 28.94
C TYR A 22 2.95 1.16 28.69
N LEU A 23 2.92 2.24 29.47
CA LEU A 23 1.90 3.28 29.35
C LEU A 23 1.97 4.00 28.00
N TRP A 24 3.16 4.50 27.65
CA TRP A 24 3.40 5.16 26.37
C TRP A 24 3.25 4.20 25.20
N GLY A 25 3.79 2.98 25.32
CA GLY A 25 3.65 1.96 24.30
C GLY A 25 2.17 1.60 24.05
N ALA A 26 1.37 1.44 25.10
CA ALA A 26 -0.07 1.16 24.98
C ALA A 26 -0.85 2.31 24.34
N ALA A 27 -0.63 3.55 24.82
CA ALA A 27 -1.29 4.73 24.29
C ALA A 27 -0.98 4.92 22.80
N CYS A 28 0.29 4.83 22.42
CA CYS A 28 0.72 4.95 21.03
C CYS A 28 0.21 3.76 20.18
N THR A 29 0.25 2.53 20.71
CA THR A 29 -0.27 1.35 19.98
C THR A 29 -1.76 1.50 19.69
N ALA A 30 -2.57 1.93 20.66
CA ALA A 30 -3.99 2.17 20.46
C ALA A 30 -4.24 3.28 19.42
N LEU A 31 -3.54 4.42 19.55
CA LEU A 31 -3.64 5.56 18.63
C LEU A 31 -3.27 5.18 17.20
N PHE A 32 -2.09 4.58 16.99
CA PHE A 32 -1.61 4.25 15.65
C PHE A 32 -2.35 3.08 15.03
N THR A 33 -2.87 2.14 15.83
CA THR A 33 -3.80 1.11 15.34
C THR A 33 -5.10 1.78 14.84
N ALA A 34 -5.64 2.74 15.59
CA ALA A 34 -6.83 3.48 15.17
C ALA A 34 -6.58 4.29 13.89
N LEU A 35 -5.43 4.97 13.77
CA LEU A 35 -5.07 5.73 12.57
C LEU A 35 -4.82 4.83 11.36
N LEU A 36 -4.16 3.69 11.55
CA LEU A 36 -3.90 2.70 10.50
C LEU A 36 -5.20 2.13 9.93
N LEU A 37 -6.16 1.80 10.79
CA LEU A 37 -7.47 1.30 10.39
C LEU A 37 -8.35 2.41 9.78
N GLY A 38 -8.32 3.60 10.37
CA GLY A 38 -9.04 4.77 9.86
C GLY A 38 -8.56 5.23 8.48
N ALA A 39 -7.33 4.90 8.10
CA ALA A 39 -6.83 5.11 6.74
C ALA A 39 -7.51 4.21 5.68
N ASN A 40 -8.36 3.25 6.10
CA ASN A 40 -9.23 2.44 5.25
C ASN A 40 -8.50 1.70 4.11
N HIS A 41 -7.23 1.36 4.31
CA HIS A 41 -6.42 0.67 3.32
C HIS A 41 -6.14 -0.78 3.74
N LEU A 42 -7.17 -1.63 3.59
CA LEU A 42 -7.19 -3.00 4.14
C LEU A 42 -5.95 -3.83 3.77
N GLN A 43 -5.43 -3.68 2.55
CA GLN A 43 -4.23 -4.38 2.10
C GLN A 43 -2.97 -3.99 2.90
N ILE A 44 -2.77 -2.71 3.17
CA ILE A 44 -1.61 -2.23 3.95
C ILE A 44 -1.78 -2.67 5.40
N THR A 45 -2.97 -2.52 5.97
CA THR A 45 -3.29 -2.98 7.32
C THR A 45 -3.02 -4.48 7.47
N TYR A 46 -3.42 -5.31 6.51
CA TYR A 46 -3.18 -6.75 6.50
C TYR A 46 -1.69 -7.09 6.57
N TYR A 47 -0.87 -6.49 5.70
CA TYR A 47 0.59 -6.71 5.73
C TYR A 47 1.24 -6.15 7.00
N SER A 48 0.72 -5.05 7.54
CA SER A 48 1.17 -4.48 8.81
C SER A 48 1.03 -5.48 9.97
N PHE A 49 -0.11 -6.18 10.04
CA PHE A 49 -0.33 -7.21 11.06
C PHE A 49 0.60 -8.42 10.90
N ILE A 50 0.94 -8.80 9.66
CA ILE A 50 1.93 -9.87 9.41
C ILE A 50 3.30 -9.47 9.98
N ILE A 51 3.74 -8.23 9.72
CA ILE A 51 5.01 -7.71 10.24
C ILE A 51 4.99 -7.69 11.77
N ILE A 52 3.91 -7.19 12.37
CA ILE A 52 3.71 -7.16 13.83
C ILE A 52 3.75 -8.57 14.43
N ALA A 53 3.11 -9.54 13.78
CA ALA A 53 3.10 -10.93 14.24
C ALA A 53 4.51 -11.52 14.24
N MET A 54 5.25 -11.37 13.14
CA MET A 54 6.64 -11.84 13.04
C MET A 54 7.54 -11.18 14.09
N MET A 55 7.39 -9.87 14.29
CA MET A 55 8.14 -9.12 15.30
C MET A 55 7.79 -9.58 16.73
N SER A 56 6.51 -9.82 17.00
CA SER A 56 6.04 -10.33 18.30
C SER A 56 6.56 -11.74 18.58
N ILE A 57 6.63 -12.60 17.55
CA ILE A 57 7.22 -13.95 17.67
C ILE A 57 8.71 -13.85 18.00
N ALA A 58 9.46 -13.00 17.30
CA ALA A 58 10.88 -12.79 17.58
C ALA A 58 11.10 -12.29 19.02
N PHE A 59 10.29 -11.34 19.47
CA PHE A 59 10.31 -10.86 20.85
C PHE A 59 9.96 -11.96 21.87
N ALA A 60 8.97 -12.81 21.55
CA ALA A 60 8.61 -13.94 22.39
C ALA A 60 9.78 -14.91 22.55
N ILE A 61 10.43 -15.30 21.44
CA ILE A 61 11.61 -16.18 21.45
C ILE A 61 12.71 -15.60 22.35
N LYS A 62 13.03 -14.31 22.20
CA LYS A 62 14.01 -13.62 23.06
C LYS A 62 13.63 -13.70 24.55
N CYS A 63 12.36 -13.47 24.88
CA CYS A 63 11.90 -13.57 26.27
C CYS A 63 11.95 -15.01 26.81
N PHE A 64 11.75 -16.02 25.96
CA PHE A 64 11.91 -17.43 26.34
C PHE A 64 13.38 -17.75 26.68
N GLU A 65 14.33 -17.27 25.87
CA GLU A 65 15.77 -17.43 26.11
C GLU A 65 16.21 -16.73 27.42
N GLU A 66 15.71 -15.52 27.66
CA GLU A 66 15.99 -14.73 28.86
C GLU A 66 15.18 -15.16 30.10
N LYS A 67 14.29 -16.16 29.97
CA LYS A 67 13.35 -16.61 31.01
C LYS A 67 12.46 -15.48 31.57
N ALA A 68 12.19 -14.46 30.76
CA ALA A 68 11.44 -13.26 31.13
C ALA A 68 9.93 -13.42 30.92
N PHE A 69 9.34 -14.54 31.37
CA PHE A 69 7.93 -14.89 31.11
C PHE A 69 6.93 -13.84 31.60
N ASN A 70 7.16 -13.29 32.79
CA ASN A 70 6.32 -12.24 33.37
C ASN A 70 6.28 -10.99 32.47
N HIS A 71 7.40 -10.66 31.84
CA HIS A 71 7.47 -9.55 30.92
C HIS A 71 6.74 -9.87 29.61
N LEU A 72 6.94 -11.07 29.07
CA LEU A 72 6.25 -11.55 27.86
C LEU A 72 4.73 -11.46 27.99
N PHE A 73 4.15 -12.03 29.05
CA PHE A 73 2.70 -12.02 29.25
C PHE A 73 2.14 -10.61 29.49
N LYS A 74 2.85 -9.76 30.26
CA LYS A 74 2.46 -8.35 30.44
C LYS A 74 2.50 -7.58 29.13
N ALA A 75 3.60 -7.69 28.39
CA ALA A 75 3.75 -7.01 27.10
C ALA A 75 2.70 -7.46 26.09
N ALA A 76 2.48 -8.77 25.95
CA ALA A 76 1.46 -9.33 25.06
C ALA A 76 0.05 -8.89 25.45
N GLY A 77 -0.31 -8.96 26.73
CA GLY A 77 -1.63 -8.53 27.21
C GLY A 77 -1.87 -7.04 26.96
N ILE A 78 -0.90 -6.18 27.26
CA ILE A 78 -1.01 -4.73 27.05
C ILE A 78 -1.10 -4.40 25.56
N ALA A 79 -0.28 -5.04 24.72
CA ALA A 79 -0.33 -4.84 23.27
C ALA A 79 -1.68 -5.28 22.68
N LEU A 80 -2.23 -6.43 23.11
CA LEU A 80 -3.52 -6.92 22.66
C LEU A 80 -4.67 -6.01 23.07
N VAL A 81 -4.69 -5.55 24.33
CA VAL A 81 -5.72 -4.62 24.82
C VAL A 81 -5.64 -3.28 24.06
N ALA A 82 -4.43 -2.75 23.86
CA ALA A 82 -4.24 -1.50 23.12
C ALA A 82 -4.66 -1.63 21.65
N ALA A 83 -4.27 -2.71 20.97
CA ALA A 83 -4.68 -2.97 19.60
C ALA A 83 -6.20 -3.14 19.49
N PHE A 84 -6.83 -3.85 20.43
CA PHE A 84 -8.28 -4.03 20.48
C PHE A 84 -9.01 -2.69 20.64
N LEU A 85 -8.55 -1.82 21.53
CA LEU A 85 -9.08 -0.46 21.67
C LEU A 85 -8.97 0.34 20.37
N GLY A 86 -7.83 0.25 19.68
CA GLY A 86 -7.63 0.90 18.38
C GLY A 86 -8.58 0.39 17.29
N ILE A 87 -8.88 -0.92 17.29
CA ILE A 87 -9.85 -1.53 16.38
C ILE A 87 -11.27 -1.04 16.68
N LEU A 88 -11.65 -0.99 17.95
CA LEU A 88 -12.99 -0.58 18.37
C LEU A 88 -13.36 0.83 17.91
N ILE A 89 -12.39 1.76 17.88
CA ILE A 89 -12.59 3.13 17.39
C ILE A 89 -13.08 3.14 15.93
N ASN A 90 -12.67 2.16 15.12
CA ASN A 90 -13.03 2.05 13.71
C ASN A 90 -14.08 0.97 13.43
N ALA A 91 -14.74 0.44 14.47
CA ALA A 91 -15.66 -0.69 14.33
C ALA A 91 -16.81 -0.40 13.35
N THR A 92 -17.37 0.81 13.37
CA THR A 92 -18.46 1.21 12.47
C THR A 92 -18.05 1.14 11.01
N THR A 93 -16.88 1.69 10.67
CA THR A 93 -16.34 1.66 9.31
C THR A 93 -15.96 0.25 8.87
N LEU A 94 -15.38 -0.55 9.76
CA LEU A 94 -15.00 -1.93 9.45
C LEU A 94 -16.23 -2.83 9.22
N LEU A 95 -17.24 -2.73 10.08
CA LEU A 95 -18.48 -3.51 9.96
C LEU A 95 -19.26 -3.15 8.70
N THR A 96 -19.42 -1.85 8.42
CA THR A 96 -20.09 -1.40 7.19
C THR A 96 -19.31 -1.85 5.96
N THR A 97 -17.98 -1.68 5.93
CA THR A 97 -17.15 -2.17 4.83
C THR A 97 -17.29 -3.68 4.64
N TYR A 98 -17.33 -4.46 5.72
CA TYR A 98 -17.54 -5.90 5.67
C TYR A 98 -18.90 -6.27 5.06
N GLU A 99 -19.99 -5.61 5.47
CA GLU A 99 -21.32 -5.82 4.91
C GLU A 99 -21.38 -5.48 3.42
N TYR A 100 -20.86 -4.31 3.03
CA TYR A 100 -20.85 -3.90 1.64
C TYR A 100 -19.92 -4.76 0.78
N SER A 101 -18.79 -5.23 1.32
CA SER A 101 -17.83 -6.06 0.57
C SER A 101 -18.47 -7.30 -0.05
N LYS A 102 -19.46 -7.90 0.64
CA LYS A 102 -20.23 -9.06 0.16
C LYS A 102 -21.06 -8.77 -1.08
N ARG A 103 -21.42 -7.50 -1.32
CA ARG A 103 -22.18 -7.03 -2.49
C ARG A 103 -21.29 -6.43 -3.58
N THR A 104 -19.96 -6.55 -3.45
CA THR A 104 -19.00 -6.06 -4.46
C THR A 104 -18.31 -7.22 -5.15
N ILE A 105 -17.48 -6.91 -6.15
CA ILE A 105 -16.59 -7.88 -6.81
C ILE A 105 -15.71 -8.67 -5.82
N ARG A 106 -15.44 -8.13 -4.62
CA ARG A 106 -14.68 -8.80 -3.56
C ARG A 106 -15.44 -9.93 -2.87
N GLY A 107 -16.76 -9.89 -2.84
CA GLY A 107 -17.64 -10.94 -2.29
C GLY A 107 -17.91 -12.08 -3.27
N GLY A 108 -17.42 -11.98 -4.51
CA GLY A 108 -17.75 -12.88 -5.60
C GLY A 108 -19.08 -12.53 -6.27
N SER A 109 -19.26 -12.99 -7.50
CA SER A 109 -20.48 -12.76 -8.27
C SER A 109 -21.12 -14.07 -8.70
N VAL A 110 -22.43 -14.18 -8.54
CA VAL A 110 -23.24 -15.30 -9.07
C VAL A 110 -23.28 -15.23 -10.61
N LEU A 111 -23.11 -14.04 -11.18
CA LEU A 111 -23.05 -13.77 -12.62
C LEU A 111 -21.61 -13.87 -13.17
N ALA A 112 -20.68 -14.49 -12.43
CA ALA A 112 -19.32 -14.71 -12.90
C ALA A 112 -19.30 -15.68 -14.07
N ASP A 113 -19.41 -15.14 -15.28
CA ASP A 113 -19.08 -15.85 -16.52
C ASP A 113 -17.57 -15.78 -16.71
N GLY A 114 -16.94 -16.88 -17.13
CA GLY A 114 -15.47 -17.05 -17.24
C GLY A 114 -14.75 -16.07 -18.19
N LYS A 115 -15.44 -15.06 -18.71
CA LYS A 115 -14.92 -13.93 -19.50
C LYS A 115 -14.74 -12.64 -18.68
N THR A 116 -15.16 -12.62 -17.42
CA THR A 116 -15.07 -11.43 -16.54
C THR A 116 -13.93 -11.58 -15.52
N ASN A 117 -13.35 -10.45 -15.08
CA ASN A 117 -12.28 -10.41 -14.07
C ASN A 117 -12.76 -10.74 -12.63
N VAL A 118 -13.97 -11.31 -12.49
CA VAL A 118 -14.61 -11.61 -11.21
C VAL A 118 -14.90 -13.11 -11.17
N THR A 119 -14.51 -13.75 -10.08
CA THR A 119 -14.78 -15.17 -9.84
C THR A 119 -15.99 -15.34 -8.92
N LYS A 120 -16.49 -16.57 -8.81
CA LYS A 120 -17.57 -16.91 -7.86
C LYS A 120 -17.21 -16.65 -6.40
N THR A 121 -15.92 -16.55 -6.06
CA THR A 121 -15.41 -16.40 -4.69
C THR A 121 -14.62 -15.10 -4.44
N GLY A 122 -14.57 -14.17 -5.41
CA GLY A 122 -13.88 -12.88 -5.25
C GLY A 122 -13.17 -12.39 -6.52
N LEU A 123 -12.10 -11.62 -6.36
CA LEU A 123 -11.31 -11.07 -7.47
C LEU A 123 -10.52 -12.17 -8.21
N SER A 124 -10.35 -12.00 -9.52
CA SER A 124 -9.36 -12.80 -10.26
C SER A 124 -7.93 -12.45 -9.85
N LYS A 125 -7.01 -13.41 -10.04
CA LYS A 125 -5.58 -13.19 -9.80
C LYS A 125 -5.02 -12.06 -10.67
N ASP A 126 -5.47 -11.97 -11.92
CA ASP A 126 -5.02 -10.94 -12.86
C ASP A 126 -5.44 -9.54 -12.40
N TYR A 127 -6.67 -9.39 -11.87
CA TYR A 127 -7.09 -8.14 -11.27
C TYR A 127 -6.24 -7.80 -10.04
N ALA A 128 -5.99 -8.77 -9.16
CA ALA A 128 -5.19 -8.56 -7.94
C ALA A 128 -3.74 -8.14 -8.25
N LEU A 129 -3.21 -8.56 -9.40
CA LEU A 129 -1.86 -8.26 -9.88
C LEU A 129 -1.79 -7.13 -10.90
N SER A 130 -2.91 -6.47 -11.23
CA SER A 130 -2.97 -5.40 -12.25
C SER A 130 -2.11 -4.17 -11.95
N TYR A 131 -1.77 -3.95 -10.68
CA TYR A 131 -0.83 -2.90 -10.23
C TYR A 131 0.62 -3.37 -10.07
N SER A 132 0.95 -4.55 -10.61
CA SER A 132 2.33 -5.08 -10.54
C SER A 132 3.20 -4.42 -11.60
N ILE A 133 4.36 -3.94 -11.18
CA ILE A 133 5.40 -3.44 -12.09
C ILE A 133 6.17 -4.60 -12.73
N TYR A 134 6.79 -4.36 -13.89
CA TYR A 134 7.73 -5.31 -14.50
C TYR A 134 8.93 -5.56 -13.60
N LYS A 135 9.60 -6.71 -13.79
CA LYS A 135 10.79 -7.06 -13.02
C LYS A 135 11.94 -6.04 -13.15
N THR A 136 11.97 -5.30 -14.26
CA THR A 136 12.97 -4.28 -14.58
C THR A 136 12.58 -2.88 -14.11
N GLU A 137 11.30 -2.66 -13.76
CA GLU A 137 10.81 -1.36 -13.31
C GLU A 137 11.31 -0.87 -11.95
N PRO A 138 11.75 -1.69 -10.99
CA PRO A 138 12.35 -1.17 -9.76
C PRO A 138 13.52 -0.19 -9.99
N LEU A 139 14.17 -0.25 -11.17
CA LEU A 139 15.20 0.71 -11.58
C LEU A 139 14.69 2.17 -11.62
N VAL A 140 13.37 2.40 -11.76
CA VAL A 140 12.77 3.74 -11.70
C VAL A 140 13.01 4.43 -10.36
N MET A 141 13.20 3.64 -9.29
CA MET A 141 13.51 4.19 -7.98
C MET A 141 14.86 4.89 -7.97
N MET A 142 15.82 4.43 -8.78
CA MET A 142 17.15 5.05 -8.92
C MET A 142 17.22 6.05 -10.08
N PHE A 143 16.64 5.71 -11.22
CA PHE A 143 16.68 6.51 -12.44
C PHE A 143 15.28 7.03 -12.78
N PRO A 144 15.04 8.35 -12.66
CA PRO A 144 13.71 8.90 -12.88
C PRO A 144 13.27 8.69 -14.34
N ARG A 145 11.96 8.48 -14.55
CA ARG A 145 11.32 8.42 -15.87
C ARG A 145 11.79 7.30 -16.81
N LEU A 146 12.46 6.25 -16.30
CA LEU A 146 12.88 5.10 -17.11
C LEU A 146 11.70 4.40 -17.83
N TYR A 147 10.52 4.39 -17.21
CA TYR A 147 9.26 3.85 -17.75
C TYR A 147 8.22 4.92 -18.05
N GLY A 148 8.67 6.16 -18.25
CA GLY A 148 7.80 7.30 -18.54
C GLY A 148 7.25 7.99 -17.30
N GLY A 149 6.11 8.65 -17.51
CA GLY A 149 5.44 9.52 -16.55
C GLY A 149 4.09 8.98 -16.07
N SER A 150 3.18 9.87 -15.73
CA SER A 150 1.77 9.61 -15.46
C SER A 150 1.04 9.13 -16.71
N SER A 151 0.19 8.12 -16.56
CA SER A 151 -0.66 7.61 -17.65
C SER A 151 -1.63 8.66 -18.19
N ASN A 152 -2.18 9.52 -17.32
CA ASN A 152 -3.33 10.36 -17.65
C ASN A 152 -3.00 11.87 -17.75
N ASN A 153 -1.73 12.26 -17.61
CA ASN A 153 -1.34 13.67 -17.62
C ASN A 153 -0.27 13.91 -18.68
N LEU A 154 -0.43 14.97 -19.46
CA LEU A 154 0.61 15.51 -20.33
C LEU A 154 1.77 16.00 -19.46
N GLU A 155 2.85 15.22 -19.41
CA GLU A 155 4.06 15.60 -18.67
C GLU A 155 5.06 16.40 -19.51
N VAL A 156 4.86 16.44 -20.83
CA VAL A 156 5.74 17.13 -21.78
C VAL A 156 4.95 18.19 -22.51
N GLU A 157 5.51 19.39 -22.55
CA GLU A 157 5.03 20.52 -23.36
C GLU A 157 4.82 20.07 -24.81
N GLU A 158 3.69 20.42 -25.42
CA GLU A 158 3.27 19.90 -26.74
C GLU A 158 4.35 20.05 -27.83
N GLY A 159 5.15 21.11 -27.78
CA GLY A 159 6.23 21.39 -28.74
C GLY A 159 7.55 20.62 -28.52
N LYS A 160 7.69 19.83 -27.45
CA LYS A 160 8.92 19.07 -27.14
C LYS A 160 8.76 17.57 -27.27
N SER A 161 7.54 17.08 -27.45
CA SER A 161 7.27 15.65 -27.59
C SER A 161 7.17 15.28 -29.06
N LYS A 162 8.08 14.44 -29.54
CA LYS A 162 8.01 13.87 -30.89
C LYS A 162 6.72 13.08 -31.14
N ALA A 163 6.12 12.52 -30.08
CA ALA A 163 4.85 11.83 -30.16
C ALA A 163 3.68 12.79 -30.37
N ILE A 164 3.73 13.97 -29.75
CA ILE A 164 2.71 15.02 -29.93
C ILE A 164 2.88 15.69 -31.31
N GLU A 165 4.12 15.92 -31.74
CA GLU A 165 4.44 16.41 -33.08
C GLU A 165 3.88 15.48 -34.18
N ALA A 166 4.09 14.16 -34.04
CA ALA A 166 3.53 13.18 -34.97
C ALA A 166 1.98 13.17 -34.97
N LEU A 167 1.35 13.42 -33.83
CA LEU A 167 -0.12 13.53 -33.73
C LEU A 167 -0.67 14.83 -34.32
N GLN A 168 0.06 15.94 -34.18
CA GLN A 168 -0.30 17.22 -34.79
C GLN A 168 -0.20 17.20 -36.33
N GLN A 169 0.61 16.30 -36.89
CA GLN A 169 0.69 16.05 -38.33
C GLN A 169 -0.47 15.19 -38.87
N MET A 170 -1.29 14.60 -38.01
CA MET A 170 -2.48 13.83 -38.41
C MET A 170 -3.70 14.74 -38.64
N PRO A 171 -4.74 14.28 -39.37
CA PRO A 171 -5.98 15.03 -39.54
C PRO A 171 -6.55 15.48 -38.20
N GLN A 172 -6.99 16.74 -38.08
CA GLN A 172 -7.37 17.34 -36.77
C GLN A 172 -8.39 16.53 -35.98
N GLN A 173 -9.34 15.87 -36.66
CA GLN A 173 -10.33 14.99 -36.01
C GLN A 173 -9.68 13.75 -35.36
N LEU A 174 -8.64 13.20 -35.99
CA LEU A 174 -7.91 12.04 -35.48
C LEU A 174 -6.94 12.44 -34.37
N GLY A 175 -6.25 13.58 -34.53
CA GLY A 175 -5.34 14.13 -33.53
C GLY A 175 -6.05 14.41 -32.19
N GLN A 176 -7.23 15.04 -32.22
CA GLN A 176 -8.02 15.31 -31.01
C GLN A 176 -8.54 14.02 -30.34
N GLN A 177 -8.89 13.00 -31.10
CA GLN A 177 -9.31 11.70 -30.54
C GLN A 177 -8.15 10.93 -29.90
N LEU A 178 -6.96 10.97 -30.52
CA LEU A 178 -5.79 10.24 -30.05
C LEU A 178 -5.09 10.95 -28.88
N GLN A 179 -5.20 12.27 -28.76
CA GLN A 179 -4.61 13.03 -27.65
C GLN A 179 -5.17 12.59 -26.29
N GLY A 180 -6.44 12.20 -26.23
CA GLY A 180 -7.08 11.62 -25.03
C GLY A 180 -6.73 10.15 -24.76
N ALA A 181 -6.11 9.46 -25.73
CA ALA A 181 -5.70 8.06 -25.62
C ALA A 181 -4.18 7.90 -25.35
N LEU A 182 -3.44 9.01 -25.33
CA LEU A 182 -2.01 9.00 -25.05
C LEU A 182 -1.74 8.58 -23.59
N GLN A 183 -1.06 7.45 -23.44
CA GLN A 183 -0.47 7.03 -22.18
C GLN A 183 1.01 7.40 -22.20
N PHE A 184 1.46 8.24 -21.26
CA PHE A 184 2.89 8.59 -21.13
C PHE A 184 3.66 7.64 -20.20
N TYR A 185 3.00 6.58 -19.73
CA TYR A 185 3.57 5.48 -18.97
C TYR A 185 3.61 4.22 -19.84
N TRP A 186 4.72 3.50 -19.82
CA TRP A 186 4.91 2.26 -20.59
C TRP A 186 5.50 1.11 -19.74
N GLY A 187 5.25 1.16 -18.44
CA GLY A 187 5.56 0.04 -17.54
C GLY A 187 4.42 -0.98 -17.45
N GLY A 188 4.52 -1.87 -16.47
CA GLY A 188 3.71 -3.06 -16.28
C GLY A 188 2.37 -2.82 -15.61
N ILE A 189 2.12 -1.60 -15.11
CA ILE A 189 0.80 -1.16 -14.68
C ILE A 189 -0.03 -0.78 -15.92
N ASP A 190 -0.40 -1.79 -16.69
CA ASP A 190 -1.18 -1.63 -17.92
C ASP A 190 -2.69 -1.57 -17.61
N GLY A 191 -3.42 -0.70 -18.30
CA GLY A 191 -4.88 -0.62 -18.26
C GLY A 191 -5.54 0.00 -17.01
N VAL A 192 -4.79 0.27 -15.92
CA VAL A 192 -5.36 0.87 -14.68
C VAL A 192 -4.95 2.33 -14.46
N GLY A 193 -3.87 2.76 -15.13
CA GLY A 193 -3.31 4.09 -15.03
C GLY A 193 -2.48 4.29 -13.75
N THR A 194 -1.37 5.00 -13.89
CA THR A 194 -0.50 5.38 -12.76
C THR A 194 -0.23 6.88 -12.75
N SER A 195 -0.03 7.46 -11.57
CA SER A 195 0.42 8.86 -11.42
C SER A 195 1.91 9.04 -11.71
N GLY A 196 2.59 7.98 -12.12
CA GLY A 196 4.00 7.97 -12.50
C GLY A 196 4.83 6.99 -11.66
N PRO A 197 5.99 6.54 -12.18
CA PRO A 197 6.86 5.64 -11.45
C PRO A 197 7.42 6.29 -10.16
N PRO A 198 7.53 5.55 -9.04
CA PRO A 198 8.04 6.09 -7.78
C PRO A 198 9.56 6.31 -7.87
N TYR A 199 9.98 7.58 -7.84
CA TYR A 199 11.40 7.96 -7.77
C TYR A 199 11.83 8.21 -6.31
N ALA A 200 12.93 7.56 -5.88
CA ALA A 200 13.48 7.71 -4.53
C ALA A 200 15.02 7.83 -4.51
N GLY A 201 15.67 7.94 -5.67
CA GLY A 201 17.11 7.76 -5.84
C GLY A 201 17.92 8.80 -5.09
N ALA A 202 17.51 10.07 -5.16
CA ALA A 202 18.14 11.15 -4.42
C ALA A 202 18.14 10.91 -2.90
N ILE A 203 17.05 10.36 -2.35
CA ILE A 203 16.93 10.05 -0.92
C ILE A 203 17.87 8.88 -0.58
N ILE A 204 17.91 7.84 -1.41
CA ILE A 204 18.81 6.69 -1.20
C ILE A 204 20.27 7.13 -1.20
N CYS A 205 20.69 7.92 -2.19
CA CYS A 205 22.05 8.46 -2.27
C CYS A 205 22.37 9.38 -1.08
N PHE A 206 21.43 10.25 -0.69
CA PHE A 206 21.62 11.11 0.47
C PHE A 206 21.82 10.29 1.75
N LEU A 207 20.94 9.33 2.04
CA LEU A 207 21.04 8.44 3.19
C LEU A 207 22.32 7.60 3.18
N ALA A 208 22.79 7.16 2.01
CA ALA A 208 24.04 6.42 1.87
C ALA A 208 25.29 7.28 2.14
N LEU A 209 25.24 8.59 1.88
CA LEU A 209 26.35 9.52 2.13
C LEU A 209 26.45 9.96 3.59
N ILE A 210 25.32 10.06 4.29
CA ILE A 210 25.28 10.42 5.72
C ILE A 210 25.30 9.22 6.66
N GLY A 211 25.24 8.00 6.10
CA GLY A 211 25.25 6.73 6.81
C GLY A 211 26.63 6.31 7.27
#